data_AF-A0A958LGN7-F1
#
_entry.id   AF-A0A958LGN7-F1
#
_cell.length_a   1.000
_cell.length_b   1.000
_cell.length_c   1.000
_cell.angle_alpha   90.00
_cell.angle_beta   90.00
_cell.angle_gamma   90.00
#
_symmetry.space_group_name_H-M   'P 1'
#
loop_
_entity.id
_entity.type
_entity.pdbx_description
1 polymer ?
#
loop_
_entity_poly.entity_id
_entity_poly.type
_entity_poly.pdbx_seq_one_letter_code
_entity_poly.pdbx_strand_id
1 'polypeptide(L)'
;MAQKYQGWKNSKRLKFLEWNFQEEVDRPLKKITVQALDLKDKFDHLEIHAKDEVLKRLEGPNEEKEKVDSALRQVTSWIVGARGERDVDVALEKLPDTFVVINDVVLHLVPPIKSNRGMRFQCQADHVVFGPPGVFNIDSKY
;
A
#
# COMPACT_ATOMS: atom_id res chain seq x y z
N MET A 1 59.23 -37.21 41.09
CA MET A 1 58.44 -36.10 41.70
C MET A 1 57.17 -35.75 40.92
N ALA A 2 57.09 -35.96 39.60
CA ALA A 2 55.90 -35.63 38.79
C ALA A 2 54.61 -36.38 39.19
N GLN A 3 54.68 -37.68 39.53
CA GLN A 3 53.51 -38.49 39.94
C GLN A 3 52.79 -37.95 41.19
N LYS A 4 53.54 -37.46 42.19
CA LYS A 4 52.98 -36.88 43.43
C LYS A 4 52.22 -35.57 43.16
N TYR A 5 52.72 -34.79 42.21
CA TYR A 5 52.12 -33.52 41.77
C TYR A 5 50.82 -33.74 40.98
N GLN A 6 50.77 -34.79 40.15
CA GLN A 6 49.57 -35.24 39.44
C GLN A 6 48.46 -35.68 40.43
N GLY A 7 48.83 -36.48 41.44
CA GLY A 7 47.88 -36.96 42.46
C GLY A 7 47.29 -35.83 43.31
N TRP A 8 48.10 -34.83 43.67
CA TRP A 8 47.61 -33.65 44.40
C TRP A 8 46.68 -32.77 43.56
N LYS A 9 47.01 -32.55 42.27
CA LYS A 9 46.12 -31.84 41.34
C LYS A 9 44.78 -32.56 41.16
N ASN A 10 44.81 -33.88 41.02
CA ASN A 10 43.60 -34.68 40.89
C ASN A 10 42.75 -34.63 42.17
N SER A 11 43.36 -34.72 43.35
CA SER A 11 42.66 -34.60 44.63
C SER A 11 41.97 -33.26 44.81
N LYS A 12 42.66 -32.16 44.47
CA LYS A 12 42.06 -30.82 44.54
C LYS A 12 40.89 -30.65 43.57
N ARG A 13 41.02 -31.18 42.35
CA ARG A 13 39.97 -31.11 41.34
C ARG A 13 38.75 -31.96 41.71
N LEU A 14 38.97 -33.11 42.34
CA LEU A 14 37.88 -33.95 42.87
C LEU A 14 37.10 -33.23 43.95
N LYS A 15 37.79 -32.64 44.94
CA LYS A 15 37.14 -31.83 45.98
C LYS A 15 36.39 -30.63 45.43
N PHE A 16 36.95 -29.98 44.39
CA PHE A 16 36.27 -28.88 43.71
C PHE A 16 35.00 -29.33 42.99
N LEU A 17 35.04 -30.48 42.30
CA LEU A 17 33.88 -31.07 41.63
C LEU A 17 32.84 -31.58 42.62
N GLU A 18 33.24 -32.14 43.76
CA GLU A 18 32.33 -32.53 44.84
C GLU A 18 31.65 -31.31 45.47
N TRP A 19 32.40 -30.23 45.69
CA TRP A 19 31.88 -28.99 46.27
C TRP A 19 30.94 -28.23 45.32
N ASN A 20 31.21 -28.26 44.00
CA ASN A 20 30.45 -27.52 42.99
C ASN A 20 29.68 -28.44 42.03
N PHE A 21 29.35 -29.65 42.48
CA PHE A 21 28.76 -30.70 41.64
C PHE A 21 27.50 -30.20 40.94
N GLN A 22 26.60 -29.59 41.71
CA GLN A 22 25.32 -29.09 41.19
C GLN A 22 25.52 -27.96 40.18
N GLU A 23 26.45 -27.04 40.43
CA GLU A 23 26.75 -25.96 39.48
C GLU A 23 27.33 -26.50 38.16
N GLU A 24 28.24 -27.49 38.20
CA GLU A 24 28.79 -28.07 36.97
C GLU A 24 27.76 -28.91 36.19
N VAL A 25 26.77 -29.50 36.87
CA VAL A 25 25.64 -30.16 36.22
C VAL A 25 24.66 -29.15 35.62
N ASP A 26 24.35 -28.07 36.34
CA ASP A 26 23.36 -27.07 35.93
C ASP A 26 23.89 -26.12 34.85
N ARG A 27 25.21 -25.86 34.84
CA ARG A 27 25.87 -24.93 33.92
C ARG A 27 25.62 -25.23 32.43
N PRO A 28 25.79 -26.47 31.93
CA PRO A 28 25.46 -26.79 30.54
C PRO A 28 23.94 -26.75 30.27
N LEU A 29 23.12 -27.09 31.26
CA LEU A 29 21.65 -27.11 31.12
C LEU A 29 21.06 -25.70 31.09
N LYS A 30 21.68 -24.74 31.79
CA LYS A 30 21.21 -23.36 31.94
C LYS A 30 20.84 -22.70 30.62
N LYS A 31 21.67 -22.87 29.58
CA LYS A 31 21.43 -22.28 28.26
C LYS A 31 20.19 -22.89 27.59
N ILE A 32 20.02 -24.20 27.69
CA ILE A 32 18.90 -24.93 27.09
C ILE A 32 17.61 -24.59 27.83
N THR A 33 17.64 -24.52 29.17
CA THR A 33 16.48 -24.18 29.98
C THR A 33 15.98 -22.75 29.68
N VAL A 34 16.91 -21.79 29.54
CA VAL A 34 16.57 -20.41 29.15
C VAL A 34 15.93 -20.36 27.76
N GLN A 35 16.49 -21.08 26.79
CA GLN A 35 15.91 -21.15 25.44
C GLN A 35 14.53 -21.82 25.43
N ALA A 36 14.34 -22.88 26.20
CA ALA A 36 13.06 -23.57 26.31
C ALA A 36 11.98 -22.70 26.96
N LEU A 37 12.35 -21.92 27.99
CA LEU A 37 11.46 -20.94 28.62
C LEU A 37 11.07 -19.81 27.65
N ASP A 38 12.04 -19.23 26.94
CA ASP A 38 11.76 -18.19 25.93
C ASP A 38 10.87 -18.70 24.79
N LEU A 39 11.07 -19.95 24.36
CA LEU A 39 10.22 -20.58 23.35
C LEU A 39 8.79 -20.79 23.86
N LYS A 40 8.66 -21.21 25.13
CA LYS A 40 7.39 -21.42 25.78
C LYS A 40 6.62 -20.12 25.94
N ASP A 41 7.28 -19.06 26.43
CA ASP A 41 6.66 -17.75 26.60
C ASP A 41 6.17 -17.20 25.25
N LYS A 42 6.95 -17.40 24.17
CA LYS A 42 6.51 -17.05 22.80
C LYS A 42 5.32 -17.86 22.34
N PHE A 43 5.29 -19.16 22.64
CA PHE A 43 4.18 -20.03 22.26
C PHE A 43 2.90 -19.63 23.01
N ASP A 44 2.98 -19.46 24.33
CA ASP A 44 1.87 -19.05 25.19
C ASP A 44 1.33 -17.67 24.74
N HIS A 45 2.21 -16.73 24.39
CA HIS A 45 1.82 -15.45 23.82
C HIS A 45 1.10 -15.60 22.47
N LEU A 46 1.62 -16.43 21.56
CA LEU A 46 0.98 -16.68 20.26
C LEU A 46 -0.35 -17.42 20.39
N GLU A 47 -0.50 -18.28 21.39
CA GLU A 47 -1.75 -18.99 21.67
C GLU A 47 -2.84 -18.04 22.18
N ILE A 48 -2.49 -17.14 23.12
CA ILE A 48 -3.41 -16.15 23.68
C ILE A 48 -3.82 -15.10 22.63
N HIS A 49 -2.88 -14.66 21.78
CA HIS A 49 -3.08 -13.59 20.80
C HIS A 49 -3.23 -14.09 19.35
N ALA A 50 -3.55 -15.38 19.16
CA ALA A 50 -3.57 -16.03 17.84
C ALA A 50 -4.41 -15.27 16.80
N LYS A 51 -5.59 -14.77 17.20
CA LYS A 51 -6.48 -14.02 16.31
C LYS A 51 -5.91 -12.66 15.91
N ASP A 52 -5.36 -11.92 16.87
CA ASP A 52 -4.81 -10.60 16.63
C ASP A 52 -3.55 -10.68 15.76
N GLU A 53 -2.70 -11.68 15.99
CA GLU A 53 -1.48 -11.91 15.20
C GLU A 53 -1.80 -12.32 13.75
N VAL A 54 -2.85 -13.12 13.55
CA VAL A 54 -3.36 -13.47 12.21
C VAL A 54 -3.94 -12.25 11.51
N LEU A 55 -4.74 -11.43 12.19
CA LEU A 55 -5.27 -10.18 11.64
C LEU A 55 -4.14 -9.24 11.23
N LYS A 56 -3.15 -9.03 12.10
CA LYS A 56 -1.98 -8.16 11.83
C LYS A 56 -1.17 -8.63 10.62
N ARG A 57 -1.06 -9.94 10.41
CA ARG A 57 -0.39 -10.53 9.23
C ARG A 57 -1.22 -10.42 7.96
N LEU A 58 -2.55 -10.32 8.08
CA LEU A 58 -3.48 -10.14 6.95
C LEU A 58 -3.67 -8.66 6.57
N GLU A 59 -3.42 -7.73 7.48
CA GLU A 59 -3.48 -6.28 7.23
C GLU A 59 -2.51 -5.83 6.13
N GLY A 60 -1.24 -6.29 6.17
CA GLY A 60 -0.25 -5.93 5.15
C GLY A 60 -0.65 -6.31 3.71
N PRO A 61 -1.00 -7.59 3.44
CA PRO A 61 -1.48 -8.02 2.13
C PRO A 61 -2.75 -7.29 1.66
N ASN A 62 -3.65 -6.91 2.58
CA ASN A 62 -4.86 -6.19 2.24
C ASN A 62 -4.57 -4.72 1.86
N GLU A 63 -3.68 -4.04 2.56
CA GLU A 63 -3.27 -2.68 2.18
C GLU A 63 -2.60 -2.63 0.81
N GLU A 64 -1.74 -3.61 0.50
CA GLU A 64 -1.13 -3.71 -0.83
C GLU A 64 -2.18 -3.95 -1.92
N LYS A 65 -3.16 -4.82 -1.66
CA LYS A 65 -4.26 -5.07 -2.58
C LYS A 65 -5.12 -3.83 -2.82
N GLU A 66 -5.46 -3.08 -1.77
CA GLU A 66 -6.22 -1.83 -1.90
C GLU A 66 -5.46 -0.77 -2.71
N LYS A 67 -4.14 -0.67 -2.52
CA LYS A 67 -3.28 0.21 -3.31
C LYS A 67 -3.31 -0.17 -4.79
N VAL A 68 -3.18 -1.46 -5.11
CA VAL A 68 -3.26 -1.95 -6.49
C VAL A 68 -4.65 -1.71 -7.09
N ASP A 69 -5.72 -2.02 -6.36
CA ASP A 69 -7.09 -1.81 -6.82
C ASP A 69 -7.40 -0.32 -7.06
N SER A 70 -6.91 0.57 -6.20
CA SER A 70 -7.08 2.01 -6.37
C SER A 70 -6.31 2.54 -7.59
N ALA A 71 -5.08 2.07 -7.82
CA ALA A 71 -4.31 2.40 -9.01
C ALA A 71 -5.00 1.90 -10.29
N LEU A 72 -5.52 0.66 -10.28
CA LEU A 72 -6.27 0.09 -11.40
C LEU A 72 -7.54 0.90 -11.72
N ARG A 73 -8.28 1.36 -10.70
CA ARG A 73 -9.46 2.20 -10.90
C ARG A 73 -9.11 3.54 -11.54
N GLN A 74 -8.02 4.17 -11.11
CA GLN A 74 -7.56 5.44 -11.70
C GLN A 74 -7.17 5.25 -13.17
N VAL A 75 -6.40 4.21 -13.48
CA VAL A 75 -6.02 3.88 -14.86
C VAL A 75 -7.26 3.58 -15.71
N THR A 76 -8.22 2.84 -15.17
CA THR A 76 -9.46 2.51 -15.88
C THR A 76 -10.28 3.77 -16.18
N SER A 77 -10.43 4.67 -15.20
CA SER A 77 -11.12 5.95 -15.38
C SER A 77 -10.45 6.80 -16.47
N TRP A 78 -9.13 6.85 -16.49
CA TRP A 78 -8.37 7.56 -17.53
C TRP A 78 -8.58 6.95 -18.92
N ILE A 79 -8.51 5.62 -19.04
CA ILE A 79 -8.74 4.92 -20.31
C ILE A 79 -10.16 5.15 -20.83
N VAL A 80 -11.17 5.09 -19.95
CA VAL A 80 -12.57 5.33 -20.30
C VAL A 80 -12.73 6.77 -20.82
N GLY A 81 -12.10 7.74 -20.15
CA GLY A 81 -12.10 9.13 -20.61
C GLY A 81 -11.48 9.31 -21.99
N ALA A 82 -10.24 8.86 -22.16
CA ALA A 82 -9.55 8.95 -23.44
C ALA A 82 -10.28 8.24 -24.59
N ARG A 83 -10.96 7.12 -24.30
CA ARG A 83 -11.75 6.41 -25.31
C ARG A 83 -12.98 7.21 -25.73
N GLY A 84 -13.69 7.79 -24.77
CA GLY A 84 -14.86 8.57 -25.12
C GLY A 84 -14.50 9.86 -25.87
N GLU A 85 -13.35 10.48 -25.58
CA GLU A 85 -12.93 11.69 -26.29
C GLU A 85 -12.69 11.36 -27.76
N ARG A 86 -11.98 10.26 -27.99
CA ARG A 86 -11.75 9.72 -29.31
C ARG A 86 -13.05 9.37 -30.05
N ASP A 87 -14.03 8.78 -29.36
CA ASP A 87 -15.30 8.42 -29.98
C ASP A 87 -16.08 9.68 -30.42
N VAL A 88 -16.00 10.77 -29.66
CA VAL A 88 -16.56 12.08 -30.02
C VAL A 88 -15.82 12.67 -31.22
N ASP A 89 -14.49 12.71 -31.20
CA ASP A 89 -13.68 13.24 -32.32
C ASP A 89 -13.99 12.50 -33.63
N VAL A 90 -14.05 11.16 -33.59
CA VAL A 90 -14.39 10.34 -34.77
C VAL A 90 -15.81 10.59 -35.26
N ALA A 91 -16.75 10.95 -34.39
CA ALA A 91 -18.10 11.32 -34.80
C ALA A 91 -18.12 12.71 -35.45
N LEU A 92 -17.37 13.67 -34.90
CA LEU A 92 -17.26 15.03 -35.41
C LEU A 92 -16.55 15.10 -36.76
N GLU A 93 -15.53 14.27 -36.99
CA GLU A 93 -14.83 14.14 -38.28
C GLU A 93 -15.74 13.69 -39.43
N LYS A 94 -16.85 13.00 -39.13
CA LYS A 94 -17.80 12.51 -40.13
C LYS A 94 -18.85 13.54 -40.54
N LEU A 95 -18.85 14.72 -39.92
CA LEU A 95 -19.80 15.76 -40.26
C LEU A 95 -19.51 16.32 -41.66
N PRO A 96 -20.56 16.68 -42.44
CA PRO A 96 -20.37 17.34 -43.73
C PRO A 96 -19.69 18.72 -43.58
N ASP A 97 -19.03 19.21 -44.64
CA ASP A 97 -18.36 20.52 -44.70
C ASP A 97 -19.25 21.73 -44.38
N THR A 98 -20.58 21.53 -44.34
CA THR A 98 -21.52 22.54 -43.86
C THR A 98 -21.41 22.79 -42.36
N PHE A 99 -20.72 21.93 -41.62
CA PHE A 99 -20.48 22.07 -40.19
C PHE A 99 -19.04 22.50 -39.90
N VAL A 100 -18.89 23.40 -38.94
CA VAL A 100 -17.60 23.86 -38.42
C VAL A 100 -17.49 23.42 -36.97
N VAL A 101 -16.40 22.73 -36.64
CA VAL A 101 -16.11 22.24 -35.29
C VAL A 101 -14.98 23.06 -34.70
N ILE A 102 -15.17 23.58 -33.49
CA ILE A 102 -14.15 24.29 -32.70
C ILE A 102 -13.97 23.56 -31.38
N ASN A 103 -12.76 23.05 -31.14
CA ASN A 103 -12.40 22.36 -29.90
C ASN A 103 -11.83 23.33 -28.87
N ASP A 104 -11.90 22.96 -27.59
CA ASP A 104 -11.28 23.67 -26.45
C ASP A 104 -11.64 25.16 -26.37
N VAL A 105 -12.94 25.45 -26.49
CA VAL A 105 -13.41 26.83 -26.51
C VAL A 105 -13.42 27.40 -25.10
N VAL A 106 -12.62 28.44 -24.86
CA VAL A 106 -12.63 29.23 -23.64
C VAL A 106 -13.22 30.61 -23.91
N LEU A 107 -14.30 30.93 -23.20
CA LEU A 107 -14.97 32.23 -23.29
C LEU A 107 -14.76 33.00 -21.99
N HIS A 108 -14.19 34.20 -22.10
CA HIS A 108 -14.09 35.15 -20.99
C HIS A 108 -15.37 36.00 -20.91
N LEU A 109 -16.00 36.01 -19.74
CA LEU A 109 -17.28 36.65 -19.51
C LEU A 109 -17.07 38.05 -18.93
N VAL A 110 -17.43 39.07 -19.72
CA VAL A 110 -17.41 40.48 -19.32
C VAL A 110 -18.77 41.10 -19.65
N PRO A 111 -19.62 41.42 -18.65
CA PRO A 111 -19.41 41.22 -17.22
C PRO A 111 -19.51 39.74 -16.80
N PRO A 112 -18.94 39.36 -15.65
CA PRO A 112 -19.04 38.01 -15.10
C PRO A 112 -20.49 37.63 -14.76
N ILE A 113 -20.83 36.36 -14.91
CA ILE A 113 -22.15 35.83 -14.60
C ILE A 113 -22.22 35.48 -13.10
N LYS A 114 -23.22 36.01 -12.40
CA LYS A 114 -23.47 35.68 -10.99
C LYS A 114 -24.33 34.42 -10.87
N SER A 115 -23.88 33.45 -10.08
CA SER A 115 -24.60 32.22 -9.75
C SER A 115 -24.73 32.04 -8.24
N ASN A 116 -25.51 31.04 -7.81
CA ASN A 116 -25.57 30.60 -6.41
C ASN A 116 -24.21 30.09 -5.87
N ARG A 117 -23.26 29.77 -6.75
CA ARG A 117 -21.88 29.35 -6.42
C ARG A 117 -20.86 30.49 -6.53
N GLY A 118 -21.32 31.73 -6.69
CA GLY A 118 -20.47 32.92 -6.85
C GLY A 118 -20.39 33.43 -8.29
N MET A 119 -19.43 34.31 -8.54
CA MET A 119 -19.20 34.92 -9.87
C MET A 119 -18.38 33.99 -10.77
N ARG A 120 -18.78 33.89 -12.03
CA ARG A 120 -18.09 33.16 -13.10
C ARG A 120 -17.55 34.15 -14.12
N PHE A 121 -16.24 34.14 -14.30
CA PHE A 121 -15.51 35.01 -15.22
C PHE A 121 -15.16 34.32 -16.54
N GLN A 122 -15.34 33.01 -16.61
CA GLN A 122 -15.09 32.23 -17.82
C GLN A 122 -15.98 30.99 -17.88
N CYS A 123 -16.23 30.51 -19.09
CA CYS A 123 -16.74 29.17 -19.35
C CYS A 123 -15.87 28.45 -20.38
N GLN A 124 -15.89 27.13 -20.30
CA GLN A 124 -15.19 26.23 -21.21
C GLN A 124 -16.20 25.26 -21.80
N ALA A 125 -16.03 24.95 -23.08
CA ALA A 125 -16.77 23.94 -23.82
C ALA A 125 -15.76 23.04 -24.53
N ASP A 126 -15.95 21.71 -24.43
CA ASP A 126 -15.03 20.74 -25.02
C ASP A 126 -15.06 20.85 -26.56
N HIS A 127 -16.28 20.83 -27.13
CA HIS A 127 -16.49 20.98 -28.57
C HIS A 127 -17.70 21.86 -28.85
N VAL A 128 -17.51 22.89 -29.68
CA VAL A 128 -18.60 23.73 -30.21
C VAL A 128 -18.75 23.47 -31.69
N VAL A 129 -19.95 23.05 -32.10
CA VAL A 129 -20.27 22.74 -33.49
C VAL A 129 -21.26 23.76 -34.04
N PHE A 130 -20.91 24.39 -35.15
CA PHE A 130 -21.74 25.33 -35.89
C PHE A 130 -22.21 24.67 -37.19
N GLY A 131 -23.48 24.82 -37.55
CA GLY A 131 -23.96 24.37 -38.85
C GLY A 131 -25.31 24.97 -39.24
N PRO A 132 -25.90 24.55 -40.37
CA PRO A 132 -27.19 25.05 -40.82
C PRO A 132 -28.32 25.00 -39.77
N PRO A 133 -28.42 23.95 -38.92
CA PRO A 133 -29.49 23.89 -37.90
C PRO A 133 -29.20 24.72 -36.64
N GLY A 134 -27.98 25.23 -36.44
CA GLY A 134 -27.64 26.05 -35.28
C GLY A 134 -26.28 25.75 -34.66
N VAL A 135 -26.15 26.07 -33.37
CA VAL A 135 -24.93 25.90 -32.56
C VAL A 135 -25.16 24.84 -31.49
N PHE A 136 -24.25 23.90 -31.37
CA PHE A 136 -24.30 22.79 -30.41
C PHE A 136 -23.07 22.82 -29.52
N ASN A 137 -23.28 22.70 -28.21
CA ASN A 137 -22.21 22.38 -27.26
C ASN A 137 -22.21 20.88 -27.01
N ILE A 138 -21.08 20.22 -27.22
CA ILE A 138 -20.89 18.80 -27.00
C ILE A 138 -19.87 18.66 -25.87
N ASP A 139 -20.37 18.31 -24.70
CA ASP A 139 -19.54 17.96 -23.54
C ASP A 139 -19.35 16.45 -23.48
N SER A 140 -18.14 16.04 -23.19
CA SER A 140 -17.79 14.65 -23.09
C SER A 140 -17.71 14.25 -21.60
N LYS A 141 -18.67 13.43 -21.14
CA LYS A 141 -18.83 13.08 -19.72
C LYS A 141 -18.35 11.64 -19.49
N TYR A 142 -17.39 11.46 -18.58
CA TYR A 142 -16.85 10.16 -18.18
C TYR A 142 -16.94 9.96 -16.66
#